data_AF-A0A5Q4DAZ7-F1
#
_entry.id   AF-A0A5Q4DAZ7-F1
#
_cell.length_a   1.000
_cell.length_b   1.000
_cell.length_c   1.000
_cell.angle_alpha   90.00
_cell.angle_beta   90.00
_cell.angle_gamma   90.00
#
_symmetry.space_group_name_H-M   'P 1'
#
loop_
_entity.id
_entity.type
_entity.pdbx_description
1 polymer ?
#
loop_
_entity_poly.entity_id
_entity_poly.type
_entity_poly.pdbx_seq_one_letter_code
_entity_poly.pdbx_strand_id
1 'polypeptide(L)'
;MASEMLQREDLSIYVVAGVPKSFKKKLQKFVGTESKSEGDVMLLDEEMSDWVLARVRGEKRRSHEQTPASAALWRAYRALSAARYHLQDQEVESRIRQIRDEVEELWREASPLFREEREEEEVAEEALDEAS
;
A
#
# COMPACT_ATOMS: atom_id res chain seq x y z
N MET A 1 -0.73 5.38 -28.01
CA MET A 1 -1.27 5.64 -26.66
C MET A 1 -1.86 4.34 -26.17
N ALA A 2 -1.31 3.76 -25.11
CA ALA A 2 -1.87 2.55 -24.50
C ALA A 2 -2.84 2.99 -23.40
N SER A 3 -4.12 2.66 -23.55
CA SER A 3 -5.16 2.87 -22.55
C SER A 3 -5.72 1.51 -22.18
N GLU A 4 -5.67 1.16 -20.89
CA GLU A 4 -6.20 -0.09 -20.37
C GLU A 4 -7.42 0.26 -19.49
N MET A 5 -8.56 -0.35 -19.79
CA MET A 5 -9.79 -0.22 -19.01
C MET A 5 -9.98 -1.53 -18.25
N LEU A 6 -10.00 -1.45 -16.93
CA LEU A 6 -10.19 -2.61 -16.09
C LEU A 6 -11.37 -2.36 -15.14
N GLN A 7 -12.34 -3.29 -15.15
CA GLN A 7 -13.61 -3.17 -14.43
C GLN A 7 -13.77 -4.32 -13.43
N ARG A 8 -14.15 -3.97 -12.20
CA ARG A 8 -14.66 -4.85 -11.14
C ARG A 8 -16.04 -4.34 -10.72
N GLU A 9 -16.88 -5.18 -10.12
CA GLU A 9 -18.28 -4.83 -9.78
C GLU A 9 -18.42 -3.57 -8.90
N ASP A 10 -17.39 -3.24 -8.13
CA ASP A 10 -17.32 -2.13 -7.18
C ASP A 10 -16.37 -0.99 -7.62
N LEU A 11 -15.55 -1.20 -8.67
CA LEU A 11 -14.48 -0.26 -9.02
C LEU A 11 -14.12 -0.33 -10.52
N SER A 12 -14.10 0.84 -11.17
CA SER A 12 -13.62 1.00 -12.54
C SER A 12 -12.36 1.87 -12.56
N ILE A 13 -11.24 1.32 -13.01
CA ILE A 13 -9.97 2.05 -13.09
C ILE A 13 -9.59 2.25 -14.55
N TYR A 14 -9.28 3.50 -14.90
CA TYR A 14 -8.77 3.90 -16.21
C TYR A 14 -7.33 4.38 -16.08
N VAL A 15 -6.39 3.59 -16.59
CA VAL A 15 -4.97 3.97 -16.60
C VAL A 15 -4.62 4.55 -17.96
N VAL A 16 -4.17 5.82 -17.97
CA VAL A 16 -3.74 6.52 -19.18
C VAL A 16 -2.27 6.88 -19.04
N ALA A 17 -1.40 6.24 -19.83
CA ALA A 17 0.04 6.52 -19.83
C ALA A 17 0.38 7.79 -20.63
N GLY A 18 1.42 8.51 -20.19
CA GLY A 18 1.99 9.63 -20.95
C GLY A 18 1.18 10.93 -20.93
N VAL A 19 0.33 11.12 -19.91
CA VAL A 19 -0.49 12.32 -19.78
C VAL A 19 0.36 13.54 -19.38
N PRO A 20 0.41 14.63 -20.19
CA PRO A 20 1.11 15.85 -19.81
C PRO A 20 0.53 16.45 -18.53
N LYS A 21 1.37 17.02 -17.65
CA LYS A 21 0.91 17.66 -16.39
C LYS A 21 -0.21 18.70 -16.61
N SER A 22 -0.16 19.41 -17.74
CA SER A 22 -1.19 20.39 -18.14
C SER A 22 -2.55 19.77 -18.47
N PHE A 23 -2.57 18.50 -18.87
CA PHE A 23 -3.78 17.75 -19.20
C PHE A 23 -4.51 17.23 -17.96
N LYS A 24 -3.81 17.02 -16.83
CA LYS A 24 -4.42 16.59 -15.55
C LYS A 24 -5.61 17.46 -15.15
N LYS A 25 -5.44 18.79 -15.19
CA LYS A 25 -6.51 19.74 -14.81
C LYS A 25 -7.73 19.64 -15.72
N LYS A 26 -7.53 19.37 -17.01
CA LYS A 26 -8.63 19.19 -17.98
C LYS A 26 -9.33 17.86 -17.74
N LEU A 27 -8.56 16.79 -17.50
CA LEU A 27 -9.09 15.46 -17.20
C LEU A 27 -9.89 15.47 -15.90
N GLN A 28 -9.39 16.11 -14.84
CA GLN A 28 -10.12 16.30 -13.57
C GLN A 28 -11.46 16.98 -13.77
N LYS A 29 -11.50 18.09 -14.52
CA LYS A 29 -12.74 18.79 -14.82
C LYS A 29 -13.70 17.94 -15.64
N PHE A 30 -13.18 17.22 -16.63
CA PHE A 30 -13.99 16.35 -17.48
C PHE A 30 -14.60 15.20 -16.68
N VAL A 31 -13.79 14.48 -15.90
CA VAL A 31 -14.26 13.39 -15.01
C VAL A 31 -15.30 13.92 -14.03
N GLY A 32 -15.04 15.04 -13.35
CA GLY A 32 -16.00 15.61 -12.41
C GLY A 32 -17.31 16.11 -13.06
N THR A 33 -17.30 16.43 -14.36
CA THR A 33 -18.50 16.85 -15.10
C THR A 33 -19.33 15.62 -15.53
N GLU A 34 -18.66 14.56 -16.00
CA GLU A 34 -19.30 13.37 -16.57
C GLU A 34 -19.68 12.32 -15.52
N SER A 35 -18.92 12.18 -14.43
CA SER A 35 -19.10 11.08 -13.47
C SER A 35 -20.43 11.20 -12.70
N LYS A 36 -21.01 12.40 -12.53
CA LYS A 36 -22.18 12.69 -11.67
C LYS A 36 -22.11 12.06 -10.25
N SER A 37 -20.93 11.61 -9.85
CA SER A 37 -20.57 10.81 -8.67
C SER A 37 -19.14 11.20 -8.24
N GLU A 38 -18.70 10.76 -7.05
CA GLU A 38 -17.33 10.99 -6.56
C GLU A 38 -16.31 10.28 -7.46
N GLY A 39 -15.83 10.98 -8.49
CA GLY A 39 -14.71 10.56 -9.33
C GLY A 39 -13.49 11.40 -9.00
N ASP A 40 -12.43 10.78 -8.48
CA ASP A 40 -11.14 11.44 -8.26
C ASP A 40 -10.13 11.08 -9.36
N VAL A 41 -9.21 11.98 -9.64
CA VAL A 41 -8.12 11.77 -10.60
C VAL A 41 -6.79 11.95 -9.88
N MET A 42 -6.14 10.83 -9.62
CA MET A 42 -4.81 10.79 -9.02
C MET A 42 -3.73 10.64 -10.08
N LEU A 43 -2.59 11.31 -9.88
CA LEU A 43 -1.37 10.97 -10.62
C LEU A 43 -0.67 9.87 -9.83
N LEU A 44 -0.41 8.75 -10.48
CA LEU A 44 0.32 7.64 -9.88
C LEU A 44 1.80 7.77 -10.28
N ASP A 45 2.70 7.47 -9.36
CA ASP A 45 4.07 7.15 -9.71
C ASP A 45 4.16 5.72 -10.29
N GLU A 46 5.36 5.29 -10.70
CA GLU A 46 5.58 3.99 -11.32
C GLU A 46 5.19 2.84 -10.36
N GLU A 47 5.60 2.93 -9.09
CA GLU A 47 5.34 1.90 -8.09
C GLU A 47 3.83 1.76 -7.79
N MET A 48 3.12 2.88 -7.66
CA MET A 48 1.68 2.90 -7.45
C MET A 48 0.91 2.45 -8.69
N SER A 49 1.41 2.76 -9.90
CA SER A 49 0.82 2.28 -11.15
C SER A 49 0.89 0.76 -11.26
N ASP A 50 2.07 0.20 -11.00
CA ASP A 50 2.27 -1.26 -11.02
C ASP A 50 1.40 -1.95 -9.97
N TRP A 51 1.27 -1.36 -8.78
CA TRP A 51 0.41 -1.88 -7.73
C TRP A 51 -1.06 -1.91 -8.12
N VAL A 52 -1.58 -0.80 -8.67
CA VAL A 52 -2.97 -0.72 -9.13
C VAL A 52 -3.23 -1.76 -10.23
N LEU A 53 -2.34 -1.85 -11.22
CA LEU A 53 -2.48 -2.84 -12.30
C LEU A 53 -2.48 -4.28 -11.78
N ALA A 54 -1.56 -4.62 -10.88
CA ALA A 54 -1.49 -5.95 -10.27
C ALA A 54 -2.76 -6.28 -9.48
N ARG A 55 -3.28 -5.33 -8.68
CA ARG A 55 -4.50 -5.52 -7.89
C ARG A 55 -5.71 -5.79 -8.77
N VAL A 56 -5.83 -5.08 -9.90
CA VAL A 56 -6.97 -5.29 -10.80
C VAL A 56 -6.84 -6.59 -11.60
N ARG A 57 -5.62 -7.00 -11.95
CA ARG A 57 -5.36 -8.30 -12.60
C ARG A 57 -5.47 -9.49 -11.64
N GLY A 58 -5.67 -9.27 -10.35
CA GLY A 58 -5.73 -10.33 -9.34
C GLY A 58 -4.39 -11.03 -9.11
N GLU A 59 -3.27 -10.36 -9.41
CA GLU A 59 -1.93 -10.92 -9.23
C GLU A 59 -1.57 -11.02 -7.74
N LYS A 60 -1.11 -12.20 -7.30
CA LYS A 60 -0.64 -12.40 -5.94
C LYS A 60 0.76 -11.82 -5.78
N ARG A 61 0.88 -10.76 -4.97
CA ARG A 61 2.17 -10.18 -4.54
C ARG A 61 2.67 -10.87 -3.27
N ARG A 62 3.98 -10.73 -3.00
CA ARG A 62 4.56 -11.17 -1.74
C ARG A 62 3.86 -10.46 -0.58
N SER A 63 3.74 -11.16 0.53
CA SER A 63 2.98 -10.70 1.70
C SER A 63 3.35 -9.26 2.11
N HIS A 64 4.65 -8.97 2.22
CA HIS A 64 5.19 -7.68 2.65
C HIS A 64 5.20 -6.59 1.56
N GLU A 65 4.71 -6.88 0.36
CA GLU A 65 4.66 -5.95 -0.80
C GLU A 65 3.22 -5.79 -1.32
N GLN A 66 2.23 -6.14 -0.49
CA GLN A 66 0.81 -6.05 -0.85
C GLN A 66 0.34 -4.61 -1.10
N THR A 67 1.01 -3.60 -0.53
CA THR A 67 0.79 -2.18 -0.83
C THR A 67 2.14 -1.47 -0.98
N PRO A 68 2.22 -0.35 -1.74
CA PRO A 68 3.46 0.42 -1.86
C PRO A 68 3.95 0.96 -0.51
N ALA A 69 3.02 1.35 0.37
CA ALA A 69 3.33 1.77 1.73
C ALA A 69 3.98 0.63 2.54
N SER A 70 3.38 -0.57 2.52
CA SER A 70 3.93 -1.76 3.18
C SER A 70 5.32 -2.12 2.62
N ALA A 71 5.50 -2.06 1.29
CA ALA A 71 6.78 -2.31 0.64
C ALA A 71 7.87 -1.31 1.04
N ALA A 72 7.53 -0.02 1.16
CA ALA A 72 8.45 1.03 1.58
C ALA A 72 8.86 0.88 3.06
N LEU A 73 7.89 0.61 3.94
CA LEU A 73 8.14 0.38 5.37
C LEU A 73 8.99 -0.87 5.60
N TRP A 74 8.72 -1.96 4.88
CA TRP A 74 9.56 -3.15 4.90
C TRP A 74 11.01 -2.88 4.47
N ARG A 75 11.21 -2.09 3.41
CA ARG A 75 12.54 -1.68 2.95
C ARG A 75 13.28 -0.87 4.02
N ALA A 76 12.60 0.07 4.68
CA ALA A 76 13.15 0.85 5.78
C ALA A 76 13.53 -0.05 6.97
N TYR A 77 12.65 -0.95 7.38
CA TYR A 77 12.89 -1.93 8.45
C TYR A 77 14.14 -2.79 8.16
N ARG A 78 14.25 -3.32 6.94
CA ARG A 78 15.42 -4.14 6.54
C ARG A 78 16.71 -3.33 6.52
N ALA A 79 16.67 -2.09 6.03
CA ALA A 79 17.84 -1.22 6.00
C ALA A 79 18.34 -0.89 7.42
N LEU A 80 17.43 -0.56 8.35
CA LEU A 80 17.77 -0.29 9.75
C LEU A 80 18.32 -1.54 10.45
N SER A 81 17.72 -2.70 10.16
CA SER A 81 18.19 -3.99 10.68
C SER A 81 19.60 -4.34 10.19
N ALA A 82 19.91 -4.04 8.92
CA ALA A 82 21.24 -4.24 8.36
C ALA A 82 22.26 -3.25 8.93
N ALA A 83 21.89 -1.97 9.05
CA ALA A 83 22.76 -0.92 9.58
C ALA A 83 23.28 -1.27 10.98
N ARG A 84 22.47 -1.92 11.82
CA ARG A 84 22.86 -2.37 13.16
C ARG A 84 24.12 -3.23 13.18
N TYR A 85 24.36 -4.08 12.17
CA TYR A 85 25.54 -4.96 12.12
C TYR A 85 26.84 -4.22 11.79
N HIS A 86 26.74 -3.00 11.30
CA HIS A 86 27.90 -2.23 10.82
C HIS A 86 28.22 -1.03 11.73
N LEU A 87 27.46 -0.83 12.79
CA LEU A 87 27.67 0.28 13.73
C LEU A 87 28.54 -0.16 14.90
N GLN A 88 29.47 0.71 15.26
CA GLN A 88 30.39 0.52 16.38
C GLN A 88 30.02 1.40 17.58
N ASP A 89 29.15 2.39 17.38
CA ASP A 89 28.69 3.34 18.39
C ASP A 89 27.39 2.84 19.04
N GLN A 90 27.42 2.64 20.37
CA GLN A 90 26.29 2.12 21.13
C GLN A 90 25.11 3.08 21.25
N GLU A 91 25.35 4.39 21.25
CA GLU A 91 24.26 5.39 21.30
C GLU A 91 23.51 5.43 19.98
N VAL A 92 24.26 5.41 18.86
CA VAL A 92 23.69 5.38 17.52
C VAL A 92 22.95 4.05 17.27
N GLU A 93 23.51 2.92 17.72
CA GLU A 93 22.85 1.62 17.64
C GLU A 93 21.51 1.62 18.39
N SER A 94 21.49 2.16 19.61
CA SER A 94 20.29 2.24 20.44
C SER A 94 19.20 3.09 19.78
N ARG A 95 19.58 4.22 19.18
CA ARG A 95 18.65 5.09 18.46
C ARG A 95 18.09 4.42 17.20
N ILE A 96 18.91 3.69 16.45
CA ILE A 96 18.45 2.94 15.27
C ILE A 96 17.52 1.81 15.65
N ARG A 97 17.74 1.17 16.80
CA ARG A 97 16.82 0.17 17.34
C ARG A 97 15.43 0.76 17.58
N GLN A 98 15.35 1.92 18.24
CA GLN A 98 14.08 2.61 18.48
C GLN A 98 13.36 2.97 17.18
N ILE A 99 14.06 3.57 16.22
CA ILE A 99 13.48 3.94 14.92
C ILE A 99 12.98 2.70 14.18
N ARG A 100 13.74 1.59 14.23
CA ARG A 100 13.33 0.32 13.61
C ARG A 100 12.03 -0.19 14.24
N ASP A 101 11.91 -0.12 15.56
CA ASP A 101 10.74 -0.61 16.29
C ASP A 101 9.50 0.24 15.93
N GLU A 102 9.65 1.57 15.84
CA GLU A 102 8.59 2.47 15.35
C GLU A 102 8.18 2.18 13.90
N VAL A 103 9.15 1.91 13.02
CA VAL A 103 8.87 1.53 11.62
C VAL A 103 8.18 0.17 11.54
N GLU A 104 8.53 -0.78 12.39
CA GLU A 104 7.86 -2.08 12.47
C GLU A 104 6.39 -1.92 12.87
N GLU A 105 6.10 -1.07 13.85
CA GLU A 105 4.72 -0.81 14.28
C GLU A 105 3.88 -0.18 13.16
N LEU A 106 4.40 0.88 12.53
CA LEU A 106 3.75 1.51 11.38
C LEU A 106 3.54 0.53 10.23
N TRP A 107 4.49 -0.39 10.04
CA TRP A 107 4.36 -1.44 9.03
C TRP A 107 3.25 -2.43 9.37
N ARG A 108 3.13 -2.83 10.65
CA ARG A 108 2.05 -3.70 11.11
C ARG A 108 0.69 -3.06 10.88
N GLU A 109 0.54 -1.78 11.23
CA GLU A 109 -0.71 -1.05 11.03
C GLU A 109 -1.10 -0.85 9.55
N ALA A 110 -0.12 -0.54 8.71
CA ALA A 110 -0.36 -0.23 7.29
C ALA A 110 -0.43 -1.47 6.38
N SER A 111 0.06 -2.61 6.85
CA SER A 111 0.12 -3.84 6.05
C SER A 111 -1.17 -4.65 6.20
N PRO A 112 -1.83 -5.02 5.10
CA PRO A 112 -3.06 -5.81 5.17
C PRO A 112 -2.86 -7.21 5.79
N LEU A 113 -1.62 -7.72 5.79
CA LEU A 113 -1.27 -9.00 6.41
C LEU A 113 -1.68 -9.10 7.87
N PHE A 114 -1.33 -8.09 8.67
CA PHE A 114 -1.56 -8.13 10.11
C PHE A 114 -3.01 -7.77 10.47
N ARG A 115 -3.76 -7.23 9.49
CA ARG A 115 -5.19 -7.04 9.62
C ARG A 115 -5.94 -8.36 9.43
N GLU A 116 -5.55 -9.16 8.44
CA GLU A 116 -6.11 -10.50 8.22
C GLU A 116 -5.82 -11.42 9.42
N GLU A 117 -4.59 -11.42 9.96
CA GLU A 117 -4.23 -12.19 11.16
C GLU A 117 -5.08 -11.80 12.39
N ARG A 118 -5.31 -10.49 12.60
CA ARG A 118 -6.11 -10.01 13.72
C ARG A 118 -7.60 -10.33 13.58
N GLU A 119 -8.15 -10.21 12.37
CA GLU A 119 -9.54 -10.56 12.09
C GLU A 119 -9.77 -12.08 12.27
N GLU A 120 -8.78 -12.92 11.93
CA GLU A 120 -8.83 -14.37 12.20
C GLU A 120 -8.74 -14.72 13.69
N GLU A 121 -7.91 -14.00 14.47
CA GLU A 121 -7.80 -14.18 15.92
C GLU A 121 -9.08 -13.75 16.64
N GLU A 122 -9.68 -12.60 16.28
CA GLU A 122 -10.93 -12.10 16.88
C GLU A 122 -12.10 -13.07 16.60
N VAL A 123 -12.21 -13.62 15.39
CA VAL A 123 -13.22 -14.64 15.05
C VAL A 123 -13.01 -15.94 15.82
N ALA A 124 -11.75 -16.33 16.06
CA ALA A 124 -11.43 -17.52 16.85
C ALA A 124 -11.78 -17.34 18.34
N GLU A 125 -11.55 -16.17 18.92
CA GLU A 125 -11.95 -15.85 20.30
C GLU A 125 -13.47 -15.82 20.45
N GLU A 126 -14.21 -15.17 19.54
CA GLU A 126 -15.68 -15.15 19.58
C GLU A 126 -16.29 -16.55 19.48
N ALA A 127 -15.73 -17.42 18.63
CA ALA A 127 -16.18 -18.80 18.50
C ALA A 127 -15.92 -19.65 19.76
N LEU A 128 -14.89 -19.32 20.55
CA LEU A 128 -14.58 -19.99 21.81
C LEU A 128 -15.49 -19.51 22.95
N ASP A 129 -15.86 -18.22 22.95
CA ASP A 129 -16.79 -17.64 23.91
C ASP A 129 -18.25 -18.09 23.67
N GLU A 130 -18.68 -18.28 22.40
CA GLU A 130 -20.00 -18.86 22.09
C GLU A 130 -20.11 -20.36 22.43
N ALA A 131 -18.98 -21.06 22.57
CA ALA A 131 -18.93 -22.49 22.87
C ALA A 131 -18.82 -22.81 24.38
N SER A 132 -18.74 -21.79 25.24
CA SER A 132 -18.60 -21.90 26.71
C SER A 132 -19.90 -21.59 27.46
#